data_AF-A0A3M1E029-F1
#
_entry.id   AF-A0A3M1E029-F1
#
_cell.length_a   1.000
_cell.length_b   1.000
_cell.length_c   1.000
_cell.angle_alpha   90.00
_cell.angle_beta   90.00
_cell.angle_gamma   90.00
#
_symmetry.space_group_name_H-M   'P 1'
#
loop_
_entity.id
_entity.type
_entity.pdbx_description
1 polymer ?
#
loop_
_entity_poly.entity_id
_entity_poly.type
_entity_poly.pdbx_seq_one_letter_code
_entity_poly.pdbx_strand_id
1 'polypeptide(L)' 'GYVAWDGSADMNILIRSFWHHRGVLSWAAGAGIVADSNPEHELKETEHKAEGMLRALRGKNKDGSIVGPTSS' A
#
# COMPACT_ATOMS: atom_id res chain seq x y z
N GLY A 1 -12.83 0.24 -9.47
CA GLY A 1 -13.44 0.65 -10.74
C GLY A 1 -14.66 -0.17 -11.04
N TYR A 2 -15.36 0.15 -12.13
CA TYR A 2 -16.54 -0.54 -12.64
C TYR A 2 -16.56 -0.50 -14.18
N VAL A 3 -17.35 -1.40 -14.76
CA VAL A 3 -17.75 -1.38 -16.17
C VAL A 3 -19.26 -1.55 -16.20
N ALA A 4 -19.97 -0.71 -16.95
CA ALA A 4 -21.41 -0.73 -17.07
C ALA A 4 -21.86 -1.26 -18.44
N TRP A 5 -23.13 -1.66 -18.50
CA TRP A 5 -23.74 -2.25 -19.71
C TRP A 5 -23.87 -1.27 -20.88
N ASP A 6 -23.78 0.03 -20.63
CA ASP A 6 -23.79 1.09 -21.65
C ASP A 6 -22.40 1.32 -22.29
N GLY A 7 -21.40 0.52 -21.90
CA GLY A 7 -20.03 0.62 -22.40
C GLY A 7 -19.17 1.63 -21.64
N SER A 8 -19.69 2.30 -20.62
CA SER A 8 -18.89 3.14 -19.75
C SER A 8 -18.02 2.31 -18.79
N ALA A 9 -16.82 2.79 -18.52
CA ALA A 9 -15.89 2.15 -17.60
C ALA A 9 -15.06 3.21 -16.87
N ASP A 10 -14.81 2.95 -15.60
CA ASP A 10 -13.87 3.72 -14.78
C ASP A 10 -12.99 2.75 -13.99
N MET A 11 -11.68 2.94 -14.04
CA MET A 11 -10.70 2.09 -13.37
C MET A 11 -9.74 2.93 -12.54
N ASN A 12 -9.35 2.40 -11.40
CA ASN A 12 -8.36 3.01 -10.53
C ASN A 12 -7.06 2.20 -10.65
N ILE A 13 -5.93 2.89 -10.55
CA ILE A 13 -4.64 2.23 -10.35
C ILE A 13 -4.59 1.71 -8.91
N LEU A 14 -4.30 0.41 -8.73
CA LEU A 14 -4.13 -0.20 -7.41
C LEU A 14 -2.76 0.15 -6.80
N ILE A 15 -2.60 1.40 -6.39
CA ILE A 15 -1.47 1.88 -5.58
C ILE A 15 -1.94 2.19 -4.16
N ARG A 16 -1.01 2.15 -3.19
CA ARG A 16 -1.31 2.30 -1.75
C ARG A 16 -2.48 1.41 -1.29
N SER A 17 -2.53 0.20 -1.82
CA SER A 17 -3.63 -0.73 -1.64
C SER A 17 -3.14 -1.99 -0.96
N PHE A 18 -3.97 -2.56 -0.10
CA PHE A 18 -3.75 -3.88 0.50
C PHE A 18 -4.61 -4.91 -0.22
N TRP A 19 -4.13 -6.15 -0.30
CA TRP A 19 -4.96 -7.29 -0.66
C TRP A 19 -4.80 -8.39 0.39
N HIS A 20 -5.91 -9.04 0.70
CA HIS A 20 -5.95 -10.14 1.68
C HIS A 20 -6.27 -11.44 0.96
N HIS A 21 -5.41 -12.43 1.12
CA HIS A 21 -5.59 -13.75 0.53
C HIS A 21 -5.12 -14.83 1.49
N ARG A 22 -5.98 -15.83 1.76
CA ARG A 22 -5.67 -16.99 2.62
C ARG A 22 -5.06 -16.61 3.99
N GLY A 23 -5.60 -15.59 4.65
CA GLY A 23 -5.12 -15.15 5.96
C GLY A 23 -3.87 -14.25 5.90
N VAL A 24 -3.32 -13.99 4.71
CA VAL A 24 -2.15 -13.13 4.53
C VAL A 24 -2.59 -11.79 3.97
N LEU A 25 -2.28 -10.72 4.70
CA LEU A 25 -2.43 -9.35 4.22
C LEU A 25 -1.13 -8.93 3.53
N SER A 26 -1.22 -8.59 2.26
CA SER A 26 -0.07 -8.21 1.43
C SER A 26 -0.26 -6.81 0.86
N TRP A 27 0.87 -6.18 0.51
CA TRP A 27 0.93 -4.86 -0.10
C TRP A 27 2.21 -4.77 -0.93
N ALA A 28 2.26 -3.79 -1.83
CA ALA A 28 3.43 -3.49 -2.64
C ALA A 28 3.63 -1.98 -2.75
N ALA A 29 4.90 -1.55 -2.76
CA ALA A 29 5.31 -0.20 -3.05
C ALA A 29 6.47 -0.24 -4.05
N GLY A 30 6.63 0.84 -4.81
CA GLY A 30 7.73 1.01 -5.75
C GLY A 30 7.98 2.47 -6.09
N ALA A 31 8.94 2.70 -6.96
CA ALA A 31 9.31 4.01 -7.48
C ALA A 31 9.49 3.96 -9.00
N GLY A 32 9.37 5.13 -9.63
CA GLY A 32 9.56 5.27 -11.07
C GLY A 32 11.01 5.59 -11.36
N ILE A 33 11.72 4.70 -12.05
CA ILE A 33 13.13 4.88 -12.37
C ILE A 33 13.28 5.62 -13.71
N VAL A 34 14.08 6.70 -13.71
CA VAL A 34 14.47 7.45 -14.90
C VAL A 34 15.99 7.42 -15.08
N ALA A 35 16.50 7.91 -16.22
CA ALA A 35 17.92 7.82 -16.57
C ALA A 35 18.87 8.40 -15.50
N ASP A 36 18.42 9.45 -14.81
CA ASP A 36 19.20 10.16 -13.78
C ASP A 36 18.80 9.77 -12.35
N SER A 37 18.02 8.69 -12.17
CA SER A 37 17.61 8.23 -10.85
C SER A 37 18.81 7.76 -10.03
N ASN A 38 18.78 8.07 -8.73
CA ASN A 38 19.74 7.56 -7.76
C ASN A 38 19.12 6.37 -7.00
N PRO A 39 19.70 5.16 -7.06
CA PRO A 39 19.12 3.96 -6.44
C PRO A 39 18.78 4.10 -4.94
N GLU A 40 19.61 4.80 -4.18
CA GLU A 40 19.42 4.98 -2.73
C GLU A 40 18.24 5.91 -2.44
N HIS A 41 18.08 6.97 -3.24
CA HIS A 41 16.95 7.89 -3.11
C HIS A 41 15.62 7.22 -3.47
N GLU A 42 15.59 6.43 -4.55
CA GLU A 42 14.39 5.73 -5.01
C GLU A 42 13.95 4.64 -4.02
N LEU A 43 14.92 3.95 -3.40
CA LEU A 43 14.65 3.01 -2.31
C LEU A 43 14.01 3.74 -1.13
N LYS A 44 14.58 4.87 -0.70
CA LYS A 44 14.05 5.67 0.41
C LYS A 44 12.64 6.19 0.13
N GLU A 45 12.37 6.63 -1.10
CA GLU A 45 11.02 7.02 -1.51
C GLU A 45 10.03 5.85 -1.44
N THR A 46 10.45 4.68 -1.91
CA THR A 46 9.65 3.44 -1.84
C THR A 46 9.32 3.06 -0.40
N GLU A 47 10.31 3.13 0.49
CA GLU A 47 10.14 2.89 1.93
C GLU A 47 9.19 3.89 2.59
N HIS A 48 9.27 5.18 2.24
CA HIS A 48 8.33 6.18 2.76
C HIS A 48 6.89 5.92 2.31
N LYS A 49 6.67 5.50 1.05
CA LYS A 49 5.33 5.12 0.55
C LYS A 49 4.78 3.92 1.31
N ALA A 50 5.63 2.94 1.59
CA ALA A 50 5.32 1.76 2.41
C ALA A 50 4.98 2.13 3.86
N GLU A 51 5.76 3.02 4.47
CA GLU A 51 5.60 3.40 5.87
C GLU A 51 4.22 4.01 6.14
N GLY A 52 3.73 4.87 5.24
CA GLY A 52 2.39 5.44 5.33
C GLY A 52 1.29 4.36 5.39
N MET A 53 1.47 3.26 4.66
CA MET A 53 0.55 2.12 4.69
C MET A 53 0.64 1.35 6.01
N LEU A 54 1.86 1.07 6.50
CA LEU A 54 2.06 0.38 7.78
C LEU A 54 1.50 1.18 8.95
N ARG A 55 1.62 2.51 8.92
CA ARG A 55 1.01 3.40 9.92
C ARG A 55 -0.53 3.29 9.93
N ALA A 56 -1.16 3.11 8.77
CA ALA A 56 -2.61 2.93 8.68
C ALA A 56 -3.08 1.59 9.29
N LEU A 57 -2.27 0.54 9.23
CA LEU A 57 -2.54 -0.75 9.89
C LEU A 57 -2.34 -0.70 11.40
N ARG A 58 -1.47 0.19 11.88
CA ARG A 58 -1.27 0.47 13.31
C ARG A 58 -2.45 1.30 13.83
N GLY A 59 -3.63 0.70 13.86
CA GLY A 59 -4.78 1.25 14.55
C GLY A 59 -4.49 1.36 16.06
N LYS A 60 -5.03 2.39 16.70
CA LYS A 60 -5.17 2.41 18.16
C LYS A 60 -6.36 1.51 18.53
N ASN A 61 -6.17 0.62 19.48
CA ASN A 61 -7.26 -0.08 20.14
C ASN A 61 -8.18 0.93 20.86
N LYS A 62 -9.41 0.53 21.19
CA LYS A 62 -10.37 1.39 21.93
C LYS A 62 -9.85 1.87 23.29
N ASP A 63 -8.82 1.21 23.82
CA ASP A 63 -8.12 1.54 25.07
C ASP A 63 -6.84 2.40 24.86
N GLY A 64 -6.55 2.81 23.62
CA GLY A 64 -5.38 3.64 23.29
C GLY A 64 -4.08 2.86 23.08
N SER A 65 -4.08 1.52 23.20
CA SER A 65 -2.89 0.70 22.94
C SER A 65 -2.62 0.55 21.43
N ILE A 66 -1.34 0.43 21.04
CA ILE A 66 -0.91 0.29 19.65
C ILE A 66 -0.98 -1.19 19.26
N VAL A 67 -1.69 -1.52 18.19
CA VAL A 67 -1.67 -2.89 17.62
C VAL A 67 -0.30 -3.14 16.98
N GLY A 68 0.48 -4.03 17.60
CA GLY A 68 1.71 -4.55 17.00
C GLY A 68 1.40 -5.56 15.88
N PRO A 69 2.32 -5.78 14.93
CA PRO A 69 2.15 -6.84 13.95
C PRO A 69 2.01 -8.16 14.70
N THR A 70 0.87 -8.83 14.58
CA THR A 70 0.67 -10.16 15.14
C THR A 70 1.61 -11.11 14.41
N SER A 71 2.68 -11.51 15.10
CA SER A 71 3.48 -12.69 14.74
C SER A 71 2.62 -13.93 14.96
N SER A 72 2.29 -14.62 13.87
CA SER A 72 1.94 -16.05 13.91
C SER A 72 3.14 -16.88 14.34
#